data_AF-A0A9N9DJQ8-F1
#
_entry.id   AF-A0A9N9DJQ8-F1
#
_cell.length_a   1.000
_cell.length_b   1.000
_cell.length_c   1.000
_cell.angle_alpha   90.00
_cell.angle_beta   90.00
_cell.angle_gamma   90.00
#
_symmetry.space_group_name_H-M   'P 1'
#
loop_
_entity.id
_entity.type
_entity.pdbx_description
1 polymer ?
#
loop_
_entity_poly.entity_id
_entity_poly.type
_entity_poly.pdbx_seq_one_letter_code
_entity_poly.pdbx_strand_id
1 'polypeptide(L)'
;MTDETDTSRYYASLPLVVARDVTFSQFAKRVEIIKARRFFDYHNGTITIIELPTGEHEVTHTKFSYQFKSAFNNALAQDDIENWGAKSLYTNLLSDEYEEPDACFIPKRLLDPLNPAQNP
;
A
#
# COMPACT_ATOMS: atom_id res chain seq x y z
N MET A 1 4.28 -47.39 -12.87
CA MET A 1 4.14 -46.02 -13.40
C MET A 1 3.64 -45.18 -12.24
N THR A 2 4.56 -44.76 -11.38
CA THR A 2 4.30 -43.96 -10.19
C THR A 2 4.30 -42.51 -10.63
N ASP A 3 3.12 -41.94 -10.79
CA ASP A 3 2.95 -40.50 -10.91
C ASP A 3 2.64 -39.96 -9.51
N GLU A 4 3.69 -39.88 -8.68
CA GLU A 4 3.68 -39.02 -7.51
C GLU A 4 3.74 -37.58 -8.01
N THR A 5 2.58 -37.03 -8.35
CA THR A 5 2.41 -35.59 -8.44
C THR A 5 2.57 -35.02 -7.05
N ASP A 6 3.81 -34.66 -6.73
CA ASP A 6 4.22 -33.88 -5.57
C ASP A 6 3.44 -32.55 -5.57
N THR A 7 2.30 -32.60 -4.90
CA THR A 7 1.40 -31.48 -4.67
C THR A 7 1.90 -30.57 -3.53
N SER A 8 3.12 -30.79 -3.00
CA SER A 8 3.71 -29.91 -1.98
C SER A 8 4.07 -28.51 -2.50
N ARG A 9 3.96 -28.27 -3.82
CA ARG A 9 4.09 -26.94 -4.44
C ARG A 9 2.88 -26.04 -4.26
N TYR A 10 1.83 -26.51 -3.59
CA TYR A 10 0.69 -25.68 -3.21
C TYR A 10 1.00 -24.89 -1.92
N TYR A 11 1.39 -23.62 -2.15
CA TYR A 11 1.24 -22.46 -1.27
C TYR A 11 1.97 -22.48 0.08
N ALA A 12 3.21 -21.96 0.09
CA ALA A 12 3.60 -21.15 1.24
C ALA A 12 2.65 -19.93 1.25
N SER A 13 1.59 -20.00 2.05
CA SER A 13 0.62 -18.94 2.21
C SER A 13 1.31 -17.70 2.76
N LEU A 14 1.33 -16.64 1.94
CA LEU A 14 1.73 -15.31 2.34
C LEU A 14 0.83 -14.81 3.47
N PRO A 15 1.30 -13.86 4.30
CA PRO A 15 2.54 -13.09 4.15
C PRO A 15 3.83 -13.82 4.56
N LEU A 16 4.90 -13.65 3.77
CA LEU A 16 6.23 -14.23 4.07
C LEU A 16 6.99 -13.30 5.01
N VAL A 17 7.32 -13.78 6.21
CA VAL A 17 8.16 -13.03 7.16
C VAL A 17 9.60 -12.96 6.65
N VAL A 18 10.10 -11.76 6.40
CA VAL A 18 11.45 -11.50 5.90
C VAL A 18 12.42 -11.19 7.04
N ALA A 19 11.95 -10.50 8.08
CA ALA A 19 12.76 -10.13 9.23
C ALA A 19 11.88 -9.89 10.47
N ARG A 20 12.51 -9.98 11.64
CA ARG A 20 11.93 -9.65 12.95
C ARG A 20 12.91 -8.75 13.71
N ASP A 21 12.42 -8.10 14.76
CA ASP A 21 13.19 -7.23 15.65
C ASP A 21 13.92 -6.09 14.92
N VAL A 22 13.36 -5.63 13.80
CA VAL A 22 13.87 -4.50 13.02
C VAL A 22 13.25 -3.22 13.55
N THR A 23 14.01 -2.13 13.67
CA THR A 23 13.40 -0.83 14.01
C THR A 23 12.77 -0.18 12.80
N PHE A 24 11.73 0.64 13.00
CA PHE A 24 11.06 1.35 11.90
C PHE A 24 12.05 2.19 11.08
N SER A 25 12.98 2.87 11.73
CA SER A 25 14.04 3.66 11.06
C SER A 25 14.93 2.80 10.14
N GLN A 26 15.29 1.59 10.57
CA GLN A 26 16.06 0.66 9.75
C GLN A 26 15.24 0.16 8.55
N PHE A 27 13.97 -0.16 8.78
CA PHE A 27 13.04 -0.54 7.73
C PHE A 27 12.91 0.56 6.68
N ALA A 28 12.50 1.78 7.09
CA ALA A 28 12.29 2.92 6.22
C ALA A 28 13.53 3.24 5.36
N LYS A 29 14.72 3.25 5.97
CA LYS A 29 15.98 3.48 5.26
C LYS A 29 16.24 2.41 4.20
N ARG A 30 15.95 1.14 4.49
CA ARG A 30 16.19 0.03 3.56
C ARG A 30 15.23 0.07 2.38
N VAL A 31 13.91 0.24 2.63
CA VAL A 31 12.91 0.24 1.55
C VAL A 31 13.06 1.43 0.60
N GLU A 32 13.53 2.57 1.10
CA GLU A 32 13.85 3.75 0.28
C GLU A 32 15.02 3.46 -0.67
N ILE A 33 16.10 2.83 -0.19
CA ILE A 33 17.28 2.49 -1.00
C ILE A 33 16.91 1.56 -2.15
N ILE A 34 16.11 0.53 -1.87
CA ILE A 34 15.76 -0.50 -2.87
C ILE A 34 14.58 -0.12 -3.77
N LYS A 35 13.90 1.01 -3.48
CA LYS A 35 12.70 1.47 -4.21
C LYS A 35 11.60 0.41 -4.34
N ALA A 36 11.48 -0.46 -3.34
CA ALA A 36 10.62 -1.64 -3.36
C ALA A 36 9.57 -1.61 -2.24
N ARG A 37 9.28 -0.42 -1.71
CA ARG A 37 8.36 -0.18 -0.58
C ARG A 37 6.98 -0.83 -0.74
N ARG A 38 6.48 -0.92 -1.98
CA ARG A 38 5.16 -1.46 -2.32
C ARG A 38 4.98 -2.96 -2.15
N PHE A 39 6.00 -3.64 -1.65
CA PHE A 39 6.01 -5.09 -1.48
C PHE A 39 6.22 -5.51 -0.04
N PHE A 40 6.32 -4.55 0.88
CA PHE A 40 6.60 -4.84 2.28
C PHE A 40 5.54 -4.23 3.18
N ASP A 41 5.17 -4.94 4.23
CA ASP A 41 4.57 -4.34 5.42
C ASP A 41 5.58 -4.39 6.56
N TYR A 42 5.44 -3.45 7.49
CA TYR A 42 6.16 -3.42 8.75
C TYR A 42 5.16 -3.27 9.90
N HIS A 43 5.17 -4.24 10.81
CA HIS A 43 4.31 -4.23 11.98
C HIS A 43 5.09 -4.76 13.19
N ASN A 44 5.20 -3.93 14.24
CA ASN A 44 5.86 -4.25 15.51
C ASN A 44 7.23 -4.94 15.33
N GLY A 45 8.09 -4.38 14.47
CA GLY A 45 9.43 -4.88 14.20
C GLY A 45 9.52 -6.10 13.28
N THR A 46 8.38 -6.60 12.79
CA THR A 46 8.31 -7.67 11.80
C THR A 46 8.10 -7.07 10.41
N ILE A 47 8.93 -7.51 9.45
CA ILE A 47 8.78 -7.16 8.04
C ILE A 47 8.22 -8.36 7.29
N THR A 48 7.14 -8.17 6.55
CA THR A 48 6.53 -9.19 5.70
C THR A 48 6.55 -8.76 4.24
N ILE A 49 6.73 -9.72 3.32
CA ILE A 49 6.43 -9.50 1.90
C ILE A 49 4.95 -9.80 1.67
N ILE A 50 4.28 -8.84 1.04
CA ILE A 50 2.93 -9.02 0.51
C ILE A 50 2.98 -9.68 -0.87
N GLU A 51 1.87 -10.28 -1.28
CA GLU A 51 1.77 -10.90 -2.60
C GLU A 51 2.15 -9.90 -3.70
N LEU A 52 3.06 -10.33 -4.59
CA LEU A 52 3.43 -9.50 -5.72
C LEU A 52 2.22 -9.36 -6.63
N PRO A 53 1.88 -8.13 -7.06
CA PRO A 53 0.70 -7.90 -7.88
C PRO A 53 0.82 -8.69 -9.19
N THR A 54 -0.22 -9.47 -9.49
CA THR A 54 -0.34 -10.16 -10.78
C THR A 54 -0.77 -9.17 -11.86
N GLY A 55 -0.63 -9.55 -13.14
CA GLY A 55 -1.16 -8.73 -14.23
C GLY A 55 -2.67 -8.49 -14.12
N GLU A 56 -3.41 -9.47 -13.60
CA GLU A 56 -4.85 -9.35 -13.37
C GLU A 56 -5.18 -8.39 -12.21
N HIS A 57 -4.37 -8.43 -11.14
CA HIS A 57 -4.46 -7.46 -10.04
C HIS A 57 -4.26 -6.04 -10.57
N GLU A 58 -3.19 -5.77 -11.33
CA GLU A 58 -2.89 -4.43 -11.86
C GLU A 58 -4.00 -3.90 -12.80
N VAL A 59 -4.55 -4.76 -13.65
CA VAL A 59 -5.68 -4.41 -14.53
C VAL A 59 -6.93 -4.09 -13.71
N THR A 60 -7.23 -4.90 -12.70
CA THR A 60 -8.39 -4.73 -11.82
C THR A 60 -8.26 -3.45 -11.00
N HIS A 61 -7.11 -3.23 -10.36
CA HIS A 61 -6.78 -2.04 -9.61
C HIS A 61 -6.89 -0.77 -10.48
N THR A 62 -6.37 -0.80 -11.71
CA THR A 62 -6.47 0.33 -12.65
C THR A 62 -7.92 0.65 -12.99
N LYS A 63 -8.73 -0.38 -13.32
CA LYS A 63 -10.13 -0.21 -13.68
C LYS A 63 -10.96 0.30 -12.50
N PHE A 64 -10.74 -0.26 -11.31
CA PHE A 64 -11.38 0.20 -10.08
C PHE A 64 -11.04 1.66 -9.80
N SER A 65 -9.75 2.01 -9.81
CA SER A 65 -9.29 3.38 -9.57
C SER A 65 -9.91 4.39 -10.54
N TYR A 66 -10.06 4.02 -11.81
CA TYR A 66 -10.72 4.88 -12.81
C TYR A 66 -12.20 5.08 -12.51
N GLN A 67 -12.93 4.00 -12.20
CA GLN A 67 -14.36 4.06 -11.87
C GLN A 67 -14.62 4.82 -10.56
N PHE A 68 -13.75 4.65 -9.57
CA PHE A 68 -13.86 5.37 -8.32
C PHE A 68 -13.65 6.87 -8.53
N LYS A 69 -12.59 7.27 -9.24
CA LYS A 69 -12.33 8.68 -9.57
C LYS A 69 -13.44 9.32 -10.39
N SER A 70 -14.07 8.58 -11.31
CA SER A 70 -15.12 9.15 -12.15
C SER A 70 -16.36 9.61 -11.37
N ALA A 71 -16.61 9.04 -10.18
CA ALA A 71 -17.65 9.51 -9.27
C ALA A 71 -17.44 10.95 -8.77
N PHE A 72 -16.19 11.44 -8.81
CA PHE A 72 -15.80 12.78 -8.36
C PHE A 72 -15.60 13.77 -9.51
N ASN A 73 -15.86 13.38 -10.77
CA ASN A 73 -15.66 14.26 -11.94
C ASN A 73 -16.45 15.58 -11.89
N ASN A 74 -17.58 15.59 -11.16
CA ASN A 74 -18.41 16.79 -10.98
C ASN A 74 -18.16 17.50 -9.63
N ALA A 75 -17.22 17.02 -8.82
CA ALA A 75 -16.84 17.66 -7.57
C ALA A 75 -16.14 19.00 -7.85
N LEU A 76 -16.21 19.92 -6.89
CA LEU A 76 -15.36 21.11 -6.92
C LEU A 76 -13.89 20.68 -6.86
N ALA A 77 -12.98 21.46 -7.44
CA ALA A 77 -11.56 21.12 -7.50
C ALA A 77 -10.92 20.82 -6.12
N GLN A 78 -11.45 21.41 -5.05
CA GLN A 78 -11.03 21.18 -3.66
C GLN A 78 -11.57 19.87 -3.05
N ASP A 79 -12.70 19.39 -3.56
CA ASP A 79 -13.41 18.19 -3.10
C ASP A 79 -13.14 16.97 -4.00
N ASP A 80 -12.44 17.19 -5.12
CA ASP A 80 -11.84 16.14 -5.93
C ASP A 80 -10.79 15.35 -5.10
N ILE A 81 -10.45 14.16 -5.56
CA ILE A 81 -9.61 13.20 -4.84
C ILE A 81 -8.30 12.95 -5.58
N GLU A 82 -7.26 12.62 -4.82
CA GLU A 82 -5.99 12.16 -5.36
C GLU A 82 -5.74 10.72 -4.92
N ASN A 83 -5.27 9.87 -5.85
CA ASN A 83 -4.72 8.58 -5.45
C ASN A 83 -3.32 8.83 -4.89
N TRP A 84 -3.26 8.87 -3.57
CA TRP A 84 -2.10 9.23 -2.77
C TRP A 84 -1.13 8.05 -2.58
N GLY A 85 -1.56 6.81 -2.86
CA GLY A 85 -0.76 5.58 -2.64
C GLY A 85 -0.14 5.50 -1.24
N ALA A 86 0.92 4.71 -1.03
CA ALA A 86 1.65 4.73 0.25
C ALA A 86 2.72 5.82 0.35
N LYS A 87 2.53 6.96 -0.31
CA LYS A 87 3.34 8.16 -0.02
C LYS A 87 3.16 8.62 1.45
N SER A 88 2.14 8.11 2.15
CA SER A 88 1.83 8.37 3.56
C SER A 88 2.79 7.74 4.58
N LEU A 89 3.76 6.93 4.16
CA LEU A 89 4.80 6.31 5.00
C LEU A 89 5.37 7.21 6.11
N TYR A 90 5.41 8.52 5.85
CA TYR A 90 6.08 9.49 6.69
C TYR A 90 5.13 10.55 7.28
N THR A 91 3.87 10.63 6.85
CA THR A 91 3.03 11.80 7.17
C THR A 91 2.18 11.64 8.43
N ASN A 92 2.11 10.46 9.06
CA ASN A 92 1.26 10.20 10.25
C ASN A 92 1.87 9.22 11.28
N LEU A 93 3.20 9.20 11.47
CA LEU A 93 3.83 8.23 12.39
C LEU A 93 3.65 8.63 13.87
N LEU A 94 2.51 8.25 14.44
CA LEU A 94 2.35 8.02 15.87
C LEU A 94 2.48 6.53 16.23
N SER A 95 2.31 5.62 15.27
CA SER A 95 2.26 4.16 15.51
C SER A 95 3.53 3.39 15.18
N ASP A 96 4.52 3.99 14.50
CA ASP A 96 5.71 3.29 13.98
C ASP A 96 5.36 2.05 13.13
N GLU A 97 4.21 2.03 12.47
CA GLU A 97 3.74 0.93 11.60
C GLU A 97 3.72 1.37 10.14
N TYR A 98 3.78 0.40 9.22
CA TYR A 98 3.66 0.65 7.80
C TYR A 98 2.96 -0.48 7.05
N GLU A 99 2.04 -0.07 6.19
CA GLU A 99 1.33 -0.92 5.23
C GLU A 99 1.27 -0.17 3.88
N GLU A 100 1.36 -0.89 2.76
CA GLU A 100 1.10 -0.30 1.43
C GLU A 100 -0.27 -0.76 0.90
N PRO A 101 -1.32 0.08 0.98
CA PRO A 101 -2.61 -0.25 0.38
C PRO A 101 -2.51 -0.24 -1.15
N ASP A 102 -3.30 -1.07 -1.84
CA ASP A 102 -3.42 -1.08 -3.30
C ASP A 102 -3.74 0.31 -3.87
N ALA A 103 -4.64 1.03 -3.20
CA ALA A 103 -4.95 2.42 -3.49
C ALA A 103 -5.32 3.17 -2.20
N CYS A 104 -4.91 4.43 -2.10
CA CYS A 104 -5.32 5.33 -1.03
C CYS A 104 -5.85 6.61 -1.69
N PHE A 105 -7.13 6.92 -1.51
CA PHE A 105 -7.73 8.14 -2.06
C PHE A 105 -7.99 9.13 -0.96
N ILE A 106 -7.47 10.34 -1.10
CA ILE A 106 -7.73 11.42 -0.14
C ILE A 106 -8.21 12.68 -0.86
N PRO A 107 -9.13 13.45 -0.24
CA PRO A 107 -9.57 14.72 -0.80
C PRO A 107 -8.42 15.70 -0.98
N LYS A 108 -8.41 16.44 -2.09
CA LYS A 108 -7.35 17.40 -2.42
C LYS A 108 -7.17 18.49 -1.36
N ARG A 109 -8.26 18.93 -0.73
CA ARG A 109 -8.19 19.88 0.41
C ARG A 109 -7.36 19.37 1.60
N LEU A 110 -7.18 18.06 1.77
CA LEU A 110 -6.33 17.52 2.85
C LEU A 110 -4.84 17.51 2.49
N LEU A 111 -4.51 17.84 1.24
CA LEU A 111 -3.14 17.87 0.73
C LEU A 111 -2.48 19.23 0.90
N ASP A 112 -3.29 20.27 1.10
CA ASP A 112 -2.83 21.63 1.32
C ASP A 112 -2.78 21.93 2.83
N PRO A 113 -1.58 22.03 3.44
CA PRO A 113 -1.43 22.36 4.85
C PRO A 113 -2.00 23.74 5.21
N LEU A 114 -2.21 24.61 4.22
CA LEU A 114 -2.71 25.98 4.41
C LEU A 114 -4.23 26.09 4.25
N ASN A 115 -4.92 25.02 3.84
CA ASN A 115 -6.37 25.02 3.64
C ASN A 115 -7.04 23.82 4.33
N PRO A 116 -6.98 23.75 5.68
CA PRO A 116 -7.56 22.64 6.42
C PRO A 116 -9.06 22.54 6.17
N ALA A 117 -9.51 21.30 5.99
CA ALA A 117 -10.91 20.93 5.95
C ALA A 117 -11.70 21.63 7.08
N GLN A 118 -12.61 22.55 6.73
CA GLN A 118 -13.59 23.01 7.70
C GLN A 118 -14.50 21.83 8.04
N ASN A 119 -14.49 21.42 9.31
CA ASN A 119 -15.44 20.44 9.82
C ASN A 119 -16.86 21.05 9.80
N PRO A 120 -17.88 20.28 9.40
CA PRO A 120 -19.27 20.68 9.60
C PRO A 120 -19.65 20.77 11.08
#